data_AF-A0A336N7S2-F1
#
_entry.id   AF-A0A336N7S2-F1
#
_cell.length_a   1.000
_cell.length_b   1.000
_cell.length_c   1.000
_cell.angle_alpha   90.00
_cell.angle_beta   90.00
_cell.angle_gamma   90.00
#
_symmetry.space_group_name_H-M   'P 1'
#
loop_
_entity.id
_entity.type
_entity.pdbx_description
1 polymer ?
#
loop_
_entity_poly.entity_id
_entity_poly.type
_entity_poly.pdbx_seq_one_letter_code
_entity_poly.pdbx_strand_id
1 'polypeptide(L)'
;MLSDRIDEWMLSYLTEFNGKALQTITKAGLDLGDLADKEENEVQKEQDKAFDSFIERVKTLLGERVKEVRLTHRLTDTPAVVSTGNDQMTTQMAKLFAAAGQPVPEVKYTFELNPEHHLVKKVADIADEAEFADWVELLLEQAMLAERGSLENPAAFIKRINKLLG
;
A
#
# COMPACT_ATOMS: atom_id res chain seq x y z
N MET A 1 -2.08 20.09 -5.85
CA MET A 1 -1.23 19.00 -6.37
C MET A 1 0.20 19.50 -6.30
N LEU A 2 1.10 18.75 -5.68
CA LEU A 2 2.52 19.08 -5.58
C LEU A 2 3.24 18.16 -6.57
N SER A 3 3.83 18.74 -7.61
CA SER A 3 4.35 18.01 -8.77
C SER A 3 5.85 18.19 -8.97
N ASP A 4 6.45 19.20 -8.34
CA ASP A 4 7.85 19.53 -8.51
C ASP A 4 8.71 18.81 -7.47
N ARG A 5 9.92 18.41 -7.87
CA ARG A 5 10.87 17.71 -6.98
C ARG A 5 11.22 18.49 -5.71
N ILE A 6 11.12 19.82 -5.75
CA ILE A 6 11.36 20.69 -4.60
C ILE A 6 10.21 20.65 -3.58
N ASP A 7 9.00 20.23 -3.99
CA ASP A 7 7.81 20.26 -3.14
C ASP A 7 7.93 19.27 -1.97
N GLU A 8 8.44 18.07 -2.22
CA GLU A 8 8.66 17.10 -1.14
C GLU A 8 9.78 17.53 -0.20
N TRP A 9 10.83 18.14 -0.73
CA TRP A 9 11.88 18.69 0.10
C TRP A 9 11.33 19.80 0.99
N MET A 10 10.51 20.70 0.45
CA MET A 10 9.79 21.71 1.23
C MET A 10 8.90 21.08 2.30
N LEU A 11 8.11 20.05 1.98
CA LEU A 11 7.22 19.38 2.94
C LEU A 11 7.97 18.65 4.07
N SER A 12 9.25 18.33 3.88
CA SER A 12 10.06 17.78 4.97
C SER A 12 10.39 18.83 6.06
N TYR A 13 10.33 20.12 5.72
CA TYR A 13 10.54 21.24 6.65
C TYR A 13 9.25 21.97 7.02
N LEU A 14 8.27 22.03 6.11
CA LEU A 14 6.96 22.64 6.34
C LEU A 14 6.01 21.59 6.92
N THR A 15 6.06 21.40 8.23
CA THR A 15 5.22 20.42 8.94
C THR A 15 3.87 21.00 9.37
N GLU A 16 3.75 22.33 9.49
CA GLU A 16 2.56 23.03 9.96
C GLU A 16 2.31 24.31 9.15
N PHE A 17 1.05 24.61 8.89
CA PHE A 17 0.63 25.90 8.36
C PHE A 17 -0.58 26.42 9.14
N ASN A 18 -0.42 27.59 9.76
CA ASN A 18 -1.50 28.28 10.47
C ASN A 18 -2.21 27.41 11.54
N GLY A 19 -1.44 26.73 12.40
CA GLY A 19 -1.98 25.85 13.44
C GLY A 19 -2.43 24.47 12.96
N LYS A 20 -2.28 24.15 11.67
CA LYS A 20 -2.72 22.88 11.07
C LYS A 20 -1.53 22.06 10.59
N ALA A 21 -1.40 20.84 11.08
CA ALA A 21 -0.40 19.90 10.61
C ALA A 21 -0.68 19.46 9.15
N LEU A 22 0.36 19.37 8.34
CA LEU A 22 0.27 18.91 6.96
C LEU A 22 0.44 17.38 6.91
N GLN A 23 -0.52 16.69 6.30
CA GLN A 23 -0.49 15.23 6.13
C GLN A 23 -0.56 14.87 4.65
N THR A 24 0.33 13.98 4.21
CA THR A 24 0.38 13.50 2.82
C THR A 24 -0.54 12.31 2.64
N ILE A 25 -1.33 12.29 1.56
CA ILE A 25 -2.28 11.20 1.27
C ILE A 25 -1.59 9.84 1.10
N THR A 26 -0.34 9.84 0.60
CA THR A 26 0.47 8.63 0.40
C THR A 26 1.18 8.13 1.66
N LYS A 27 1.23 8.93 2.74
CA LYS A 27 1.85 8.50 4.01
C LYS A 27 0.91 7.55 4.77
N ALA A 28 1.49 6.58 5.47
CA ALA A 28 0.74 5.67 6.33
C ALA A 28 0.21 6.40 7.58
N GLY A 29 -1.01 6.07 8.01
CA GLY A 29 -1.60 6.61 9.25
C GLY A 29 -2.53 7.80 9.05
N LEU A 30 -3.10 7.93 7.85
CA LEU A 30 -4.26 8.81 7.63
C LEU A 30 -5.48 8.11 8.21
N ASP A 31 -5.72 8.33 9.50
CA ASP A 31 -6.90 7.85 10.19
C ASP A 31 -8.04 8.84 9.95
N LEU A 32 -8.92 8.50 9.00
CA LEU A 32 -10.17 9.23 8.77
C LEU A 32 -11.29 8.71 9.69
N GLY A 33 -11.02 7.73 10.57
CA GLY A 33 -12.01 7.12 11.46
C GLY A 33 -12.64 8.09 12.45
N ASP A 34 -11.95 9.19 12.78
CA ASP A 34 -12.50 10.28 13.60
C ASP A 34 -13.59 11.10 12.85
N LEU A 35 -13.72 10.93 11.53
CA LEU A 35 -14.80 11.52 10.72
C LEU A 35 -15.97 10.56 10.51
N ALA A 36 -15.86 9.29 10.92
CA ALA A 36 -16.84 8.24 10.68
C ALA A 36 -17.83 8.08 11.86
N ASP A 37 -19.09 7.76 11.56
CA ASP A 37 -20.12 7.54 12.57
C ASP A 37 -19.82 6.30 13.43
N LYS A 38 -20.32 6.26 14.68
CA LYS A 38 -20.04 5.14 15.61
C LYS A 38 -20.47 3.77 15.09
N GLU A 39 -21.55 3.71 14.31
CA GLU A 39 -22.03 2.46 13.68
C GLU A 39 -21.07 1.98 12.59
N GLU A 40 -20.49 2.89 11.80
CA GLU A 40 -19.52 2.58 10.76
C GLU A 40 -18.22 2.00 11.36
N ASN A 41 -17.80 2.53 12.51
CA ASN A 41 -16.67 2.01 13.28
C ASN A 41 -16.89 0.59 13.83
N GLU A 42 -18.12 0.19 14.17
CA GLU A 42 -18.41 -1.19 14.61
C GLU A 42 -18.39 -2.17 13.43
N VAL A 43 -18.96 -1.78 12.29
CA VAL A 43 -18.95 -2.58 11.06
C VAL A 43 -17.52 -2.82 10.56
N GLN A 44 -16.67 -1.80 10.58
CA GLN A 44 -15.25 -1.92 10.20
C GLN A 44 -14.52 -2.92 11.10
N LYS A 45 -14.74 -2.88 12.43
CA LYS A 45 -14.09 -3.82 13.36
C LYS A 45 -14.51 -5.27 13.17
N GLU A 46 -15.78 -5.52 12.82
CA GLU A 46 -16.23 -6.88 12.51
C GLU A 46 -15.65 -7.37 11.19
N GLN A 47 -15.59 -6.50 10.18
CA GLN A 47 -14.98 -6.81 8.90
C GLN A 47 -13.49 -7.08 9.06
N ASP A 48 -12.76 -6.27 9.84
CA ASP A 48 -11.33 -6.46 10.08
C ASP A 48 -11.06 -7.86 10.66
N LYS A 49 -11.84 -8.27 11.67
CA LYS A 49 -11.74 -9.61 12.26
C LYS A 49 -12.00 -10.73 11.26
N ALA A 50 -12.94 -10.54 10.33
CA ALA A 50 -13.23 -11.54 9.31
C ALA A 50 -12.06 -11.75 8.34
N PHE A 51 -11.19 -10.75 8.19
CA PHE A 51 -10.03 -10.78 7.30
C PHE A 51 -8.70 -11.10 8.02
N ASP A 52 -8.68 -11.28 9.35
CA ASP A 52 -7.46 -11.57 10.12
C ASP A 52 -6.69 -12.78 9.55
N SER A 53 -7.39 -13.88 9.25
CA SER A 53 -6.78 -15.09 8.69
C SER A 53 -6.19 -14.86 7.29
N PHE A 54 -6.88 -14.06 6.46
CA PHE A 54 -6.39 -13.64 5.15
C PHE A 54 -5.14 -12.78 5.27
N ILE A 55 -5.14 -11.79 6.16
CA ILE A 55 -3.98 -10.92 6.39
C ILE A 55 -2.76 -11.74 6.84
N GLU A 56 -2.92 -12.66 7.78
CA GLU A 56 -1.82 -13.53 8.23
C GLU A 56 -1.31 -14.45 7.11
N ARG A 57 -2.21 -14.97 6.25
CA ARG A 57 -1.83 -15.75 5.08
C ARG A 57 -1.03 -14.93 4.07
N VAL A 58 -1.45 -13.68 3.80
CA VAL A 58 -0.72 -12.74 2.94
C VAL A 58 0.65 -12.40 3.54
N LYS A 59 0.75 -12.12 4.84
CA LYS A 59 2.03 -11.87 5.52
C LYS A 59 2.98 -13.06 5.38
N THR A 60 2.47 -14.27 5.58
CA THR A 60 3.25 -15.50 5.47
C THR A 60 3.79 -15.69 4.06
N LEU A 61 2.98 -15.43 3.04
CA LEU A 61 3.39 -15.51 1.63
C LEU A 61 4.46 -14.48 1.27
N LEU A 62 4.29 -13.22 1.70
CA LEU A 62 5.18 -12.13 1.30
C LEU A 62 6.47 -12.07 2.13
N GLY A 63 6.45 -12.61 3.35
CA GLY A 63 7.61 -12.67 4.24
C GLY A 63 8.25 -11.29 4.44
N GLU A 64 9.58 -11.21 4.29
CA GLU A 64 10.35 -9.99 4.56
C GLU A 64 10.27 -8.92 3.45
N ARG A 65 9.57 -9.21 2.33
CA ARG A 65 9.44 -8.27 1.20
C ARG A 65 8.61 -7.03 1.55
N VAL A 66 7.72 -7.18 2.53
CA VAL A 66 6.91 -6.09 3.07
C VAL A 66 7.20 -5.96 4.56
N LYS A 67 7.12 -4.75 5.07
CA LYS A 67 7.26 -4.48 6.50
C LYS A 67 6.08 -5.03 7.29
N GLU A 68 4.89 -4.83 6.73
CA GLU A 68 3.62 -5.11 7.38
C GLU A 68 2.55 -5.28 6.31
N VAL A 69 1.52 -6.07 6.62
CA VAL A 69 0.29 -6.15 5.83
C VAL A 69 -0.86 -5.78 6.77
N ARG A 70 -1.74 -4.89 6.31
CA ARG A 70 -2.90 -4.45 7.08
C ARG A 70 -4.09 -4.11 6.18
N LEU A 71 -5.27 -3.94 6.79
CA LEU A 71 -6.44 -3.42 6.10
C LEU A 71 -6.44 -1.89 6.07
N THR A 72 -7.15 -1.32 5.13
CA THR A 72 -7.34 0.13 5.01
C THR A 72 -8.73 0.45 4.49
N HIS A 73 -9.41 1.37 5.17
CA HIS A 73 -10.76 1.83 4.84
C HIS A 73 -10.76 3.17 4.10
N ARG A 74 -9.58 3.70 3.77
CA ARG A 74 -9.43 4.97 3.03
C ARG A 74 -9.55 4.83 1.51
N LEU A 75 -9.63 3.59 1.01
CA LEU A 75 -9.66 3.27 -0.41
C LEU A 75 -11.09 2.98 -0.85
N THR A 76 -11.44 3.43 -2.06
CA THR A 76 -12.76 3.17 -2.66
C THR A 76 -12.63 2.14 -3.78
N ASP A 77 -12.18 2.56 -4.97
CA ASP A 77 -12.11 1.70 -6.16
C ASP A 77 -10.77 0.95 -6.30
N THR A 78 -9.84 1.17 -5.37
CA THR A 78 -8.50 0.57 -5.43
C THR A 78 -8.44 -0.65 -4.50
N PRO A 79 -8.00 -1.83 -4.97
CA PRO A 79 -7.94 -3.04 -4.15
C PRO A 79 -6.80 -3.02 -3.12
N ALA A 80 -5.67 -2.40 -3.44
CA ALA A 80 -4.51 -2.37 -2.57
C ALA A 80 -3.62 -1.15 -2.84
N VAL A 81 -2.89 -0.72 -1.81
CA VAL A 81 -1.86 0.33 -1.92
C VAL A 81 -0.64 -0.05 -1.08
N VAL A 82 0.53 0.46 -1.43
CA VAL A 82 1.72 0.37 -0.58
C VAL A 82 2.03 1.76 -0.02
N SER A 83 2.43 1.83 1.24
CA SER A 83 2.80 3.08 1.90
C SER A 83 4.09 2.92 2.70
N THR A 84 4.72 4.04 3.04
CA THR A 84 5.88 4.09 3.94
C THR A 84 5.49 4.74 5.27
N GLY A 85 6.12 4.32 6.37
CA GLY A 85 5.92 4.95 7.68
C GLY A 85 6.39 6.41 7.73
N ASN A 86 5.86 7.20 8.67
CA ASN A 86 6.11 8.63 8.78
C ASN A 86 7.59 9.02 8.97
N ASP A 87 8.36 8.19 9.67
CA ASP A 87 9.78 8.40 9.94
C ASP A 87 10.71 7.59 9.02
N GLN A 88 10.17 7.05 7.92
CA GLN A 88 10.91 6.18 7.00
C GLN A 88 11.22 6.89 5.68
N MET A 89 12.25 6.39 4.99
CA MET A 89 12.60 6.81 3.64
C MET A 89 11.39 6.62 2.72
N THR A 90 10.89 7.71 2.13
CA THR A 90 9.80 7.62 1.15
C THR A 90 10.35 7.15 -0.20
N THR A 91 9.47 6.65 -1.06
CA THR A 91 9.82 6.22 -2.43
C THR A 91 10.46 7.34 -3.24
N GLN A 92 9.97 8.56 -3.07
CA GLN A 92 10.47 9.70 -3.82
C GLN A 92 11.80 10.22 -3.27
N MET A 93 12.00 10.19 -1.95
CA MET A 93 13.31 10.42 -1.37
C MET A 93 14.32 9.38 -1.90
N ALA A 94 13.95 8.10 -1.95
CA ALA A 94 14.80 7.06 -2.53
C ALA A 94 15.18 7.36 -4.01
N LYS A 95 14.23 7.86 -4.82
CA LYS A 95 14.51 8.33 -6.19
C LYS A 95 15.47 9.51 -6.23
N LEU A 96 15.36 10.46 -5.29
CA LEU A 96 16.28 11.60 -5.18
C LEU A 96 17.71 11.14 -4.85
N PHE A 97 17.88 10.20 -3.92
CA PHE A 97 19.19 9.61 -3.61
C PHE A 97 19.79 8.90 -4.83
N ALA A 98 18.97 8.10 -5.54
CA ALA A 98 19.40 7.40 -6.75
C ALA A 98 19.88 8.39 -7.83
N ALA A 99 19.11 9.46 -8.06
CA ALA A 99 19.44 10.49 -9.04
C ALA A 99 20.69 11.29 -8.66
N ALA A 100 21.02 11.37 -7.37
CA ALA A 100 22.24 12.00 -6.86
C ALA A 100 23.46 11.04 -6.86
N GLY A 101 23.30 9.80 -7.32
CA GLY A 101 24.37 8.78 -7.29
C GLY A 101 24.74 8.31 -5.89
N GLN A 102 23.89 8.58 -4.90
CA GLN A 102 24.09 8.14 -3.51
C GLN A 102 23.55 6.71 -3.33
N PRO A 103 24.10 5.94 -2.38
CA PRO A 103 23.50 4.66 -2.00
C PRO A 103 22.07 4.89 -1.51
N VAL A 104 21.13 4.15 -2.10
CA VAL A 104 19.71 4.24 -1.77
C VAL A 104 19.41 3.23 -0.67
N PRO A 105 18.98 3.67 0.52
CA PRO A 105 18.52 2.75 1.56
C PRO A 105 17.32 1.93 1.06
N GLU A 106 17.24 0.68 1.51
CA GLU A 106 16.10 -0.18 1.20
C GLU A 106 14.81 0.41 1.78
N VAL A 107 13.80 0.60 0.93
CA VAL A 107 12.48 1.07 1.36
C VAL A 107 11.59 -0.14 1.63
N LYS A 108 11.27 -0.38 2.90
CA LYS A 108 10.29 -1.39 3.29
C LYS A 108 8.90 -0.79 3.35
N TYR A 109 7.98 -1.35 2.57
CA TYR A 109 6.61 -0.86 2.43
C TYR A 109 5.65 -1.59 3.36
N THR A 110 4.63 -0.88 3.84
CA THR A 110 3.42 -1.48 4.41
C THR A 110 2.43 -1.72 3.26
N PHE A 111 1.95 -2.96 3.13
CA PHE A 111 0.97 -3.34 2.11
C PHE A 111 -0.43 -3.25 2.71
N GLU A 112 -1.25 -2.36 2.17
CA GLU A 112 -2.58 -2.06 2.67
C GLU A 112 -3.64 -2.59 1.70
N LEU A 113 -4.56 -3.42 2.19
CA LEU A 113 -5.61 -4.07 1.41
C LEU A 113 -6.97 -3.47 1.73
N ASN A 114 -7.78 -3.24 0.71
CA ASN A 114 -9.14 -2.72 0.85
C ASN A 114 -10.14 -3.87 1.05
N PRO A 115 -10.67 -4.11 2.26
CA PRO A 115 -11.59 -5.22 2.51
C PRO A 115 -12.93 -5.07 1.78
N GLU A 116 -13.30 -3.86 1.34
CA GLU A 116 -14.56 -3.63 0.62
C GLU A 116 -14.48 -4.00 -0.86
N HIS A 117 -13.26 -3.98 -1.43
CA HIS A 117 -13.05 -4.18 -2.86
C HIS A 117 -13.32 -5.63 -3.28
N HIS A 118 -14.07 -5.80 -4.38
CA HIS A 118 -14.52 -7.12 -4.85
C HIS A 118 -13.36 -8.10 -5.14
N LEU A 119 -12.23 -7.60 -5.68
CA LEU A 119 -11.05 -8.43 -5.89
C LEU A 119 -10.46 -8.94 -4.58
N VAL A 120 -10.36 -8.10 -3.54
CA VAL A 120 -9.78 -8.53 -2.25
C VAL A 120 -10.66 -9.60 -1.60
N LYS A 121 -11.98 -9.41 -1.62
CA LYS A 121 -12.95 -10.44 -1.19
C LYS A 121 -12.77 -11.75 -1.96
N LYS A 122 -12.71 -11.67 -3.30
CA LYS A 122 -12.50 -12.86 -4.14
C LYS A 122 -11.20 -13.59 -3.77
N VAL A 123 -10.11 -12.85 -3.59
CA VAL A 123 -8.79 -13.44 -3.28
C VAL A 123 -8.78 -14.08 -1.89
N ALA A 124 -9.49 -13.50 -0.92
CA ALA A 124 -9.63 -14.08 0.42
C ALA A 124 -10.33 -15.45 0.39
N ASP A 125 -11.22 -15.69 -0.56
CA ASP A 125 -11.96 -16.95 -0.71
C ASP A 125 -11.20 -18.03 -1.51
N ILE A 126 -10.03 -17.73 -2.07
CA ILE A 126 -9.26 -18.68 -2.90
C ILE A 126 -8.58 -19.72 -2.01
N ALA A 127 -9.02 -20.98 -2.10
CA ALA A 127 -8.42 -22.09 -1.35
C ALA A 127 -7.11 -22.61 -1.98
N ASP A 128 -6.95 -22.55 -3.30
CA ASP A 128 -5.74 -23.02 -3.98
C ASP A 128 -4.56 -22.07 -3.68
N GLU A 129 -3.48 -22.61 -3.10
CA GLU A 129 -2.33 -21.79 -2.67
C GLU A 129 -1.56 -21.17 -3.84
N ALA A 130 -1.54 -21.82 -5.00
CA ALA A 130 -0.82 -21.29 -6.16
C ALA A 130 -1.60 -20.14 -6.80
N GLU A 131 -2.92 -20.30 -6.94
CA GLU A 131 -3.80 -19.24 -7.42
C GLU A 131 -3.85 -18.06 -6.44
N PHE A 132 -3.97 -18.33 -5.14
CA PHE A 132 -3.89 -17.30 -4.10
C PHE A 132 -2.58 -16.51 -4.20
N ALA A 133 -1.45 -17.21 -4.32
CA ALA A 133 -0.16 -16.56 -4.44
C ALA A 133 -0.06 -15.67 -5.69
N ASP A 134 -0.58 -16.13 -6.83
CA ASP A 134 -0.61 -15.31 -8.04
C ASP A 134 -1.45 -14.04 -7.87
N TRP A 135 -2.60 -14.12 -7.22
CA TRP A 135 -3.42 -12.95 -6.99
C TRP A 135 -2.79 -11.95 -6.02
N VAL A 136 -2.20 -12.43 -4.92
CA VAL A 136 -1.54 -11.56 -3.94
C VAL A 136 -0.33 -10.86 -4.57
N GLU A 137 0.46 -11.57 -5.37
CA GLU A 137 1.57 -10.97 -6.11
C GLU A 137 1.08 -9.93 -7.11
N LEU A 138 0.00 -10.21 -7.85
CA LEU A 138 -0.58 -9.24 -8.78
C LEU A 138 -0.99 -7.95 -8.05
N LEU A 139 -1.68 -8.07 -6.92
CA LEU A 139 -2.12 -6.92 -6.12
C LEU A 139 -0.93 -6.11 -5.60
N LEU A 140 0.13 -6.78 -5.14
CA LEU A 140 1.35 -6.12 -4.68
C LEU A 140 2.08 -5.42 -5.83
N GLU A 141 2.23 -6.08 -6.98
CA GLU A 141 2.87 -5.52 -8.17
C GLU A 141 2.10 -4.29 -8.67
N GLN A 142 0.76 -4.33 -8.70
CA GLN A 142 -0.07 -3.17 -9.04
C GLN A 142 0.15 -1.99 -8.08
N ALA A 143 0.13 -2.26 -6.76
CA ALA A 143 0.34 -1.23 -5.75
C ALA A 143 1.76 -0.64 -5.85
N MET A 144 2.77 -1.48 -6.02
CA MET A 144 4.17 -1.06 -6.21
C MET A 144 4.37 -0.23 -7.48
N LEU A 145 3.70 -0.60 -8.59
CA LEU A 145 3.73 0.17 -9.82
C LEU A 145 3.11 1.56 -9.61
N ALA A 146 1.99 1.65 -8.89
CA ALA A 146 1.35 2.93 -8.60
C ALA A 146 2.24 3.85 -7.74
N GLU A 147 2.92 3.30 -6.73
CA GLU A 147 3.76 4.08 -5.83
C GLU A 147 5.14 4.42 -6.45
N ARG A 148 5.83 3.43 -7.00
CA ARG A 148 7.18 3.60 -7.55
C ARG A 148 7.17 4.16 -8.97
N GLY A 149 6.10 3.97 -9.74
CA GLY A 149 6.03 4.30 -11.16
C GLY A 149 6.79 3.32 -12.07
N SER A 150 7.38 2.26 -11.50
CA SER A 150 8.13 1.23 -12.22
C SER A 150 8.09 -0.10 -11.47
N LEU A 151 8.16 -1.20 -12.21
CA LEU A 151 8.29 -2.56 -11.67
C LEU A 151 9.72 -3.07 -11.78
N GLU A 152 10.13 -3.90 -10.84
CA GLU A 152 11.43 -4.59 -10.88
C GLU A 152 11.48 -5.62 -12.01
N ASN A 153 10.38 -6.34 -12.25
CA ASN A 153 10.27 -7.32 -13.33
C ASN A 153 8.93 -7.20 -14.08
N PRO A 154 8.84 -6.29 -15.07
CA PRO A 154 7.62 -6.13 -15.88
C PRO A 154 7.21 -7.40 -16.63
N ALA A 155 8.15 -8.24 -17.04
CA ALA A 155 7.86 -9.47 -17.78
C ALA A 155 7.16 -10.52 -16.91
N ALA A 156 7.58 -10.67 -15.65
CA ALA A 156 6.92 -11.54 -14.69
C ALA A 156 5.48 -11.09 -14.40
N PHE A 157 5.29 -9.78 -14.19
CA PHE A 157 3.97 -9.18 -14.00
C PHE A 157 3.02 -9.46 -15.18
N ILE A 158 3.47 -9.22 -16.43
CA ILE A 158 2.68 -9.50 -17.63
C ILE A 158 2.34 -10.99 -17.75
N LYS A 159 3.31 -11.87 -17.48
CA LYS A 159 3.09 -13.32 -17.49
C LYS A 159 2.02 -13.72 -16.48
N ARG A 160 2.01 -13.11 -15.29
CA ARG A 160 1.02 -13.37 -14.24
C ARG A 160 -0.37 -12.89 -14.63
N ILE A 161 -0.49 -11.69 -15.21
CA ILE A 161 -1.75 -11.20 -15.77
C ILE A 161 -2.29 -12.18 -16.82
N ASN A 162 -1.45 -12.60 -17.77
CA ASN A 162 -1.88 -13.52 -18.82
C ASN A 162 -2.33 -14.88 -18.27
N LYS A 163 -1.69 -15.36 -17.19
CA LYS A 163 -2.09 -16.60 -16.50
C LYS A 163 -3.44 -16.47 -15.77
N LEU A 164 -3.75 -15.30 -15.22
CA LEU A 164 -4.99 -15.06 -14.46
C LEU A 164 -6.18 -14.71 -15.36
N LEU A 165 -5.94 -14.21 -16.57
CA LEU A 165 -6.97 -13.85 -17.54
C LEU A 165 -7.26 -14.96 -18.57
N GLY A 166 -6.28 -15.80 -18.87
CA GLY A 166 -6.37 -16.88 -19.87
C GLY A 166 -6.60 -18.23 -19.24
#